data_AF-A0A4U5QKQ6-F1
#
_entry.id   AF-A0A4U5QKQ6-F1
#
_cell.length_a   1.000
_cell.length_b   1.000
_cell.length_c   1.000
_cell.angle_alpha   90.00
_cell.angle_beta   90.00
_cell.angle_gamma   90.00
#
_symmetry.space_group_name_H-M   'P 1'
#
loop_
_entity.id
_entity.type
_entity.pdbx_description
1 polymer ?
#
loop_
_entity_poly.entity_id
_entity_poly.type
_entity_poly.pdbx_seq_one_letter_code
_entity_poly.pdbx_strand_id
1 'polypeptide(L)' 'LCSASETEVPARGKALIPTDLSIAIPEGTYDRIAPRSGLTWKQSIDVGASVIDADYRGLVGLITLMLISR' A
#
# COMPACT_ATOMS: atom_id res chain seq x y z
N LEU A 1 -8.72 -2.98 -2.12
CA LEU A 1 -8.17 -2.18 -1.00
C LEU A 1 -8.36 -0.71 -1.34
N CYS A 2 -8.84 0.08 -0.38
CA CYS A 2 -9.15 1.50 -0.52
C CYS A 2 -8.44 2.28 0.59
N SER A 3 -8.23 3.59 0.41
CA SER A 3 -7.80 4.44 1.52
C SER A 3 -8.98 4.72 2.46
N ALA A 4 -8.68 4.87 3.75
CA ALA A 4 -9.65 5.30 4.76
C ALA A 4 -9.79 6.83 4.81
N SER A 5 -8.80 7.57 4.31
CA SER A 5 -8.80 9.02 4.24
C SER A 5 -8.24 9.51 2.91
N GLU A 6 -8.49 10.78 2.59
CA GLU A 6 -7.75 11.46 1.53
C GLU A 6 -6.26 11.53 1.92
N THR A 7 -5.38 11.32 0.95
CA THR A 7 -3.94 11.35 1.17
C THR A 7 -3.25 11.73 -0.13
N GLU A 8 -2.31 12.67 -0.03
CA GLU A 8 -1.46 13.06 -1.15
C GLU A 8 -0.13 12.30 -1.10
N VAL A 9 0.29 11.78 -2.25
CA VAL A 9 1.63 11.20 -2.41
C VAL A 9 2.51 12.27 -3.08
N PRO A 10 3.56 12.77 -2.41
CA PRO A 10 4.41 13.79 -3.00
C PRO A 10 5.17 13.24 -4.20
N ALA A 11 5.37 14.09 -5.22
CA ALA A 11 6.26 13.84 -6.34
C ALA A 11 7.63 13.33 -5.88
N ARG A 12 8.14 12.25 -6.49
CA ARG A 12 9.41 11.60 -6.12
C ARG A 12 9.51 11.24 -4.62
N GLY A 13 8.39 10.99 -3.96
CA GLY A 13 8.34 10.70 -2.53
C GLY A 13 7.50 9.47 -2.20
N LYS A 14 7.19 9.32 -0.92
CA LYS A 14 6.38 8.23 -0.39
C LYS A 14 5.37 8.76 0.62
N ALA A 15 4.23 8.09 0.72
CA ALA A 15 3.24 8.33 1.76
C ALA A 15 2.72 6.99 2.31
N LEU A 16 2.35 6.98 3.59
CA LEU A 16 1.62 5.88 4.20
C LEU A 16 0.12 6.14 3.98
N ILE A 17 -0.56 5.24 3.27
CA ILE A 17 -1.99 5.32 3.00
C ILE A 17 -2.72 4.46 4.04
N PRO A 18 -3.51 5.06 4.96
CA PRO A 18 -4.26 4.31 5.94
C PRO A 18 -5.41 3.56 5.26
N THR A 19 -5.68 2.34 5.72
CA THR A 19 -6.86 1.57 5.26
C THR A 19 -7.89 1.34 6.35
N ASP A 20 -7.52 1.59 7.61
CA ASP A 20 -8.29 1.26 8.81
C ASP A 20 -8.76 -0.20 8.90
N LEU A 21 -8.09 -1.09 8.16
CA LEU A 21 -8.32 -2.54 8.22
C LEU A 21 -7.25 -3.22 9.07
N SER A 22 -7.67 -4.26 9.78
CA SER A 22 -6.79 -5.28 10.35
C SER A 22 -7.24 -6.64 9.81
N ILE A 23 -6.30 -7.54 9.53
CA ILE A 23 -6.56 -8.81 8.85
C ILE A 23 -5.91 -9.93 9.67
N ALA A 24 -6.66 -11.01 9.89
CA ALA A 24 -6.12 -12.26 10.42
C ALA A 24 -5.79 -13.18 9.24
N ILE A 25 -4.50 -13.25 8.88
CA ILE A 25 -4.01 -14.03 7.75
C ILE A 25 -3.89 -15.51 8.16
N PRO A 26 -4.29 -16.47 7.29
CA PRO A 26 -4.12 -17.89 7.57
C PRO A 26 -2.66 -18.29 7.78
N GLU A 27 -2.41 -19.22 8.72
CA GLU A 27 -1.07 -19.75 8.98
C GLU A 27 -0.45 -20.38 7.72
N GLY A 28 0.85 -20.17 7.53
CA GLY A 28 1.59 -20.65 6.35
C GLY A 28 1.41 -19.79 5.10
N THR A 29 0.69 -18.67 5.18
CA THR A 29 0.53 -17.70 4.10
C THR A 29 0.95 -16.30 4.55
N TYR A 30 1.14 -15.40 3.60
CA TYR A 30 1.30 -13.97 3.85
C TYR A 30 0.38 -13.21 2.89
N ASP A 31 -0.10 -12.05 3.30
CA ASP A 31 -0.84 -11.19 2.39
C ASP A 31 0.13 -10.33 1.60
N ARG A 32 -0.14 -10.22 0.28
CA ARG A 32 0.63 -9.38 -0.63
C ARG A 32 -0.22 -8.24 -1.16
N ILE A 33 0.15 -7.01 -0.81
CA ILE A 33 -0.45 -5.81 -1.42
C ILE A 33 0.24 -5.53 -2.76
N ALA A 34 -0.44 -5.82 -3.86
CA ALA A 34 0.08 -5.57 -5.19
C ALA A 34 -0.31 -4.16 -5.72
N PRO A 35 0.53 -3.54 -6.55
CA PRO A 35 0.19 -2.28 -7.21
C PRO A 35 -0.94 -2.47 -8.23
N ARG A 36 -1.74 -1.42 -8.43
CA ARG A 36 -2.73 -1.40 -9.51
C ARG A 36 -2.05 -0.99 -10.81
N SER A 37 -2.03 -1.89 -11.79
CA SER A 37 -1.33 -1.68 -13.08
C SER A 37 -1.65 -0.34 -13.75
N GLY A 38 -2.91 0.12 -13.70
CA GLY A 38 -3.29 1.41 -14.25
C GLY A 38 -2.65 2.61 -13.55
N LEU A 39 -2.50 2.57 -12.22
CA LEU A 39 -1.83 3.63 -11.45
C LEU A 39 -0.32 3.60 -11.69
N THR A 40 0.27 2.41 -11.77
CA THR A 40 1.70 2.25 -12.08
C THR A 40 2.03 2.75 -13.48
N TRP A 41 1.22 2.38 -14.48
CA TRP A 41 1.45 2.79 -15.87
C TRP A 41 1.14 4.28 -16.12
N LYS A 42 0.00 4.78 -15.64
CA LYS A 42 -0.48 6.14 -15.99
C LYS A 42 -0.02 7.22 -15.01
N GLN A 43 0.27 6.85 -13.76
CA GLN A 43 0.55 7.81 -12.69
C GLN A 43 1.91 7.56 -12.02
N SER A 44 2.65 6.52 -12.43
CA SER A 44 3.95 6.16 -11.86
C SER A 44 3.90 5.99 -10.33
N ILE A 45 2.80 5.39 -9.88
CA ILE A 45 2.56 5.03 -8.49
C ILE A 45 2.83 3.54 -8.29
N ASP A 46 3.66 3.21 -7.31
CA ASP A 46 4.00 1.84 -6.92
C ASP A 46 3.74 1.59 -5.42
N VAL A 47 3.71 0.32 -5.02
CA VAL A 47 3.49 -0.11 -3.64
C VAL A 47 4.80 -0.67 -3.07
N GLY A 48 5.28 -0.05 -1.99
CA GLY A 48 6.37 -0.54 -1.15
C GLY A 48 5.87 -1.27 0.08
N ALA A 49 6.77 -2.03 0.73
CA ALA A 49 6.47 -2.82 1.93
C ALA A 49 5.16 -3.63 1.81
N SER A 50 5.06 -4.42 0.74
CA SER A 50 3.85 -5.10 0.31
C SER A 50 3.56 -6.43 1.02
N VAL A 51 4.40 -6.84 1.97
CA VAL A 51 4.27 -8.12 2.67
C VAL A 51 3.69 -7.88 4.05
N ILE A 52 2.60 -8.58 4.37
CA ILE A 52 2.00 -8.59 5.71
C ILE A 52 2.16 -10.00 6.27
N ASP A 53 2.84 -10.11 7.40
CA ASP A 53 3.11 -11.39 8.06
C ASP A 53 1.86 -12.00 8.69
N ALA A 54 1.82 -13.33 8.78
CA ALA A 54 0.67 -14.09 9.27
C ALA A 54 0.25 -13.74 10.71
N ASP A 55 1.20 -13.29 11.53
CA ASP A 55 1.03 -12.92 12.93
C ASP A 55 0.77 -11.42 13.14
N TYR A 56 0.81 -10.60 12.08
CA TYR A 56 0.50 -9.18 12.17
C TYR A 56 -0.99 -8.96 12.47
N ARG A 57 -1.29 -8.14 13.48
CA ARG A 57 -2.67 -7.79 13.90
C ARG A 57 -2.93 -6.28 13.93
N GLY A 58 -1.93 -5.48 13.58
CA GLY A 58 -2.05 -4.02 13.54
C GLY A 58 -2.89 -3.55 12.36
N LEU A 59 -3.02 -2.23 12.26
CA LEU A 59 -3.67 -1.59 11.12
C LEU A 59 -2.80 -1.72 9.87
N VAL A 60 -3.38 -2.25 8.80
CA VAL A 60 -2.74 -2.34 7.50
C VAL A 60 -2.67 -0.95 6.88
N GLY A 61 -1.45 -0.48 6.61
CA GLY A 61 -1.19 0.73 5.83
C GLY A 61 -0.35 0.40 4.60
N LEU A 62 -0.60 1.08 3.48
CA LEU A 62 0.21 0.91 2.27
C LEU A 62 1.29 1.97 2.21
N ILE A 63 2.54 1.57 2.03
CA ILE A 63 3.56 2.53 1.60
C ILE A 63 3.41 2.71 0.10
N THR A 64 2.97 3.89 -0.32
CA THR A 64 2.84 4.23 -1.74
C THR A 64 4.02 5.10 -2.15
N LEU A 65 4.67 4.78 -3.28
CA LEU A 65 5.80 5.52 -3.83
C LEU A 65 5.37 6.18 -5.14
N MET A 66 5.70 7.47 -5.29
CA MET A 66 5.56 8.19 -6.55
C MET A 66 6.94 8.36 -7.18
N LEU A 67 7.12 7.85 -8.40
CA LEU A 67 8.44 7.74 -9.02
C LEU A 67 8.84 8.96 -9.86
N ILE A 68 7.89 9.85 -10.17
CA ILE A 68 8.11 11.00 -11.05
C ILE A 68 7.71 12.32 -10.38
N SER A 69 8.26 13.43 -10.89
CA SER A 69 7.76 14.77 -10.61
C SER A 69 6.74 15.13 -11.68
N ARG A 70 5.51 15.44 -11.27
CA ARG A 70 4.55 16.12 -12.13
C ARG A 70 4.76 17.62 -12.06
#